data_AF-Q2K8R7-F1
#
_entry.id   AF-Q2K8R7-F1
#
_cell.length_a   1.000
_cell.length_b   1.000
_cell.length_c   1.000
_cell.angle_alpha   90.00
_cell.angle_beta   90.00
_cell.angle_gamma   90.00
#
_symmetry.space_group_name_H-M   'P 1'
#
loop_
_entity.id
_entity.type
_entity.pdbx_description
1 polymer ?
#
loop_
_entity_poly.entity_id
_entity_poly.type
_entity_poly.pdbx_seq_one_letter_code
_entity_poly.pdbx_strand_id
1 'polypeptide(L)'
;MWSAECENLTEQEIWAAVEELFANYRLPIKEAKPVTATKKLPFHGVASGQMTKHSMPIHFIGVWDTVGALGVPNDMALLNLIDDPSKHSFHDTDLSPIVANARHAVAIDERRESFIPTLWTNVDDNPNVRQIWFPGVHGDVGGGYGRPELSDGALVWMIDEAKQLGLNFRENIASQMVANELGQLHDSVTGVFKSLKTRPRDVPLFAADSPLLHKSALDRHTNPPLAQGDYWKTRRLDKGTPVTVDVFAAERWNFTGLYLEAGVEYRFSAEGEWMDSSIPAGPAGTDDGKFHLGEAVQMASSIWGKGEALYSKLTGNHQIDFWYTRRQEDAKWFSLVGVVANGVFPTADSDEKPNYSPHEVFMIGDKASFTPAKSGYLYAFANDAWQAYGNNRGSVRLTVGWQ
;
A
#
# COMPACT_ATOMS: atom_id res chain seq x y z
N MET A 1 32.20 -13.12 35.47
CA MET A 1 33.38 -13.89 35.05
C MET A 1 32.94 -14.79 33.91
N TRP A 2 32.94 -14.28 32.67
CA TRP A 2 32.65 -15.07 31.46
C TRP A 2 34.00 -15.42 30.84
N SER A 3 34.58 -16.55 31.23
CA SER A 3 35.74 -17.12 30.53
C SER A 3 35.40 -18.54 30.12
N ALA A 4 34.82 -18.67 28.94
CA ALA A 4 34.97 -19.86 28.13
C ALA A 4 35.71 -19.38 26.88
N GLU A 5 36.92 -19.90 26.68
CA GLU A 5 37.69 -19.71 25.46
C GLU A 5 36.85 -20.22 24.28
N CYS A 6 36.19 -19.31 23.56
CA CYS A 6 35.71 -19.61 22.23
C CYS A 6 36.94 -19.81 21.35
N GLU A 7 37.05 -20.95 20.68
CA GLU A 7 37.96 -21.07 19.53
C GLU A 7 37.49 -20.04 18.50
N ASN A 8 38.18 -18.90 18.44
CA ASN A 8 37.70 -17.76 17.69
C ASN A 8 37.76 -18.07 16.19
N LEU A 9 36.60 -18.13 15.55
CA LEU A 9 36.48 -18.04 14.10
C LEU A 9 37.09 -16.71 13.63
N THR A 10 37.74 -16.74 12.48
CA THR A 10 38.07 -15.53 11.75
C THR A 10 36.79 -14.83 11.28
N GLU A 11 36.86 -13.53 11.00
CA GLU A 11 35.71 -12.77 10.48
C GLU A 11 35.13 -13.40 9.20
N GLN A 12 36.01 -13.91 8.32
CA GLN A 12 35.59 -14.60 7.10
C GLN A 12 34.81 -15.88 7.39
N GLU A 13 35.24 -16.67 8.38
CA GLU A 13 34.54 -17.89 8.80
C GLU A 13 33.19 -17.58 9.48
N ILE A 14 33.10 -16.47 10.23
CA ILE A 14 31.84 -15.99 10.82
C ILE A 14 30.84 -15.67 9.72
N TRP A 15 31.23 -14.87 8.73
CA TRP A 15 30.33 -14.48 7.64
C TRP A 15 29.92 -15.68 6.78
N ALA A 16 30.84 -16.60 6.49
CA ALA A 16 30.51 -17.84 5.79
C ALA A 16 29.49 -18.70 6.56
N ALA A 17 29.63 -18.80 7.90
CA ALA A 17 28.67 -19.51 8.73
C ALA A 17 27.31 -18.80 8.78
N VAL A 18 27.28 -17.46 8.85
CA VAL A 18 26.04 -16.67 8.78
C VAL A 18 25.33 -16.88 7.44
N GLU A 19 26.06 -16.86 6.33
CA GLU A 19 25.51 -17.11 4.99
C GLU A 19 24.95 -18.53 4.86
N GLU A 20 25.65 -19.55 5.36
CA GLU A 20 25.17 -20.93 5.36
C GLU A 20 23.88 -21.08 6.18
N LEU A 21 23.84 -20.49 7.38
CA LEU A 21 22.64 -20.48 8.24
C LEU A 21 21.48 -19.75 7.58
N PHE A 22 21.75 -18.60 6.95
CA PHE A 22 20.73 -17.82 6.26
C PHE A 22 20.19 -18.55 5.02
N ALA A 23 21.06 -19.18 4.23
CA ALA A 23 20.66 -20.01 3.10
C ALA A 23 19.77 -21.18 3.56
N ASN A 24 20.13 -21.83 4.67
CA ASN A 24 19.34 -22.89 5.27
C ASN A 24 17.99 -22.41 5.82
N TYR A 25 17.93 -21.22 6.42
CA TYR A 25 16.70 -20.58 6.89
C TYR A 25 15.71 -20.27 5.75
N ARG A 26 16.23 -19.95 4.55
CA ARG A 26 15.42 -19.63 3.37
C ARG A 26 14.83 -20.86 2.68
N LEU A 27 15.26 -22.07 3.05
CA LEU A 27 14.66 -23.30 2.53
C LEU A 27 13.27 -23.52 3.15
N PRO A 28 12.33 -24.13 2.42
CA PRO A 28 11.10 -24.63 3.02
C PRO A 28 11.40 -25.46 4.28
N ILE A 29 10.57 -25.37 5.32
CA ILE A 29 10.81 -26.03 6.63
C ILE A 29 11.14 -27.52 6.48
N LYS A 30 10.57 -28.21 5.49
CA LYS A 30 10.80 -29.64 5.22
C LYS A 30 12.20 -29.94 4.65
N GLU A 31 12.85 -28.95 4.05
CA GLU A 31 14.15 -29.03 3.40
C GLU A 31 15.28 -28.44 4.25
N ALA A 32 14.94 -27.53 5.17
CA ALA A 32 15.87 -26.92 6.09
C ALA A 32 16.56 -27.99 6.96
N LYS A 33 17.89 -28.00 6.95
CA LYS A 33 18.71 -28.91 7.74
C LYS A 33 18.72 -28.46 9.20
N PRO A 34 18.64 -29.40 10.17
CA PRO A 34 18.81 -29.04 11.56
C PRO A 34 20.23 -28.53 11.84
N VAL A 35 20.33 -27.45 12.62
CA VAL A 35 21.61 -26.86 13.03
C VAL A 35 21.95 -27.32 14.44
N THR A 36 23.21 -27.69 14.69
CA THR A 36 23.68 -28.10 16.02
C THR A 36 24.61 -27.04 16.57
N ALA A 37 24.36 -26.60 17.80
CA ALA A 37 25.26 -25.68 18.48
C ALA A 37 26.59 -26.37 18.78
N THR A 38 27.70 -25.69 18.51
CA THR A 38 29.05 -26.20 18.82
C THR A 38 29.82 -25.16 19.62
N LYS A 39 30.99 -25.53 20.13
CA LYS A 39 31.88 -24.55 20.78
C LYS A 39 32.35 -23.44 19.83
N LYS A 40 32.51 -23.76 18.53
CA LYS A 40 32.89 -22.81 17.47
C LYS A 40 31.72 -21.98 16.94
N LEU A 41 30.52 -22.57 16.95
CA LEU A 41 29.27 -21.95 16.52
C LEU A 41 28.25 -22.02 17.66
N PRO A 42 28.43 -21.20 18.72
CA PRO A 42 27.51 -21.18 19.85
C PRO A 42 26.19 -20.49 19.47
N PHE A 43 25.07 -21.00 19.98
CA PHE A 43 23.77 -20.36 19.86
C PHE A 43 23.27 -19.92 21.23
N HIS A 44 22.68 -18.74 21.31
CA HIS A 44 22.13 -18.22 22.55
C HIS A 44 21.06 -19.17 23.10
N GLY A 45 21.19 -19.58 24.37
CA GLY A 45 20.23 -20.47 25.03
C GLY A 45 20.29 -21.94 24.60
N VAL A 46 21.28 -22.37 23.81
CA VAL A 46 21.43 -23.77 23.35
C VAL A 46 22.77 -24.33 23.83
N ALA A 47 22.74 -25.45 24.55
CA ALA A 47 23.95 -26.12 25.00
C ALA A 47 24.73 -26.71 23.81
N SER A 48 26.07 -26.67 23.85
CA SER A 48 26.91 -27.28 22.82
C SER A 48 26.60 -28.78 22.66
N GLY A 49 26.50 -29.24 21.42
CA GLY A 49 26.09 -30.59 21.04
C GLY A 49 24.58 -30.80 20.96
N GLN A 50 23.77 -29.80 21.32
CA GLN A 50 22.32 -29.84 21.12
C GLN A 50 21.91 -29.18 19.81
N MET A 51 20.86 -29.71 19.20
CA MET A 51 20.22 -29.10 18.04
C MET A 51 19.52 -27.81 18.45
N THR A 52 19.47 -26.83 17.56
CA THR A 52 18.63 -25.64 17.67
C THR A 52 17.16 -26.06 17.51
N LYS A 53 16.59 -26.65 18.57
CA LYS A 53 15.21 -27.20 18.56
C LYS A 53 14.14 -26.14 18.77
N HIS A 54 14.50 -25.01 19.34
CA HIS A 54 13.58 -23.94 19.67
C HIS A 54 13.91 -22.74 18.79
N SER A 55 12.97 -22.37 17.93
CA SER A 55 12.94 -21.01 17.43
C SER A 55 12.95 -20.09 18.65
N MET A 56 13.92 -19.18 18.72
CA MET A 56 13.97 -18.20 19.78
C MET A 56 12.68 -17.36 19.70
N PRO A 57 11.84 -17.33 20.75
CA PRO A 57 10.64 -16.52 20.73
C PRO A 57 10.99 -15.05 20.49
N ILE A 58 10.28 -14.41 19.56
CA ILE A 58 10.40 -12.98 19.30
C ILE A 58 9.41 -12.29 20.24
N HIS A 59 9.93 -11.59 21.25
CA HIS A 59 9.07 -10.92 22.24
C HIS A 59 8.22 -9.81 21.62
N PHE A 60 8.79 -9.04 20.69
CA PHE A 60 8.13 -7.93 20.02
C PHE A 60 8.64 -7.77 18.60
N ILE A 61 7.74 -7.60 17.63
CA ILE A 61 8.04 -7.14 16.28
C ILE A 61 7.25 -5.85 16.01
N GLY A 62 7.98 -4.80 15.60
CA GLY A 62 7.41 -3.53 15.17
C GLY A 62 7.78 -3.29 13.72
N VAL A 63 6.79 -3.07 12.87
CA VAL A 63 6.98 -2.78 11.44
C VAL A 63 6.21 -1.52 11.05
N TRP A 64 6.71 -0.82 10.05
CA TRP A 64 6.08 0.35 9.47
C TRP A 64 5.81 0.06 8.00
N ASP A 65 4.55 0.11 7.64
CA ASP A 65 4.02 0.11 6.28
C ASP A 65 4.68 -0.93 5.36
N THR A 66 4.83 -2.17 5.84
CA THR A 66 5.41 -3.29 5.10
C THR A 66 4.88 -3.35 3.66
N VAL A 67 5.77 -3.38 2.67
CA VAL A 67 5.42 -3.50 1.25
C VAL A 67 5.94 -4.83 0.72
N GLY A 68 5.07 -5.63 0.10
CA GLY A 68 5.39 -7.00 -0.34
C GLY A 68 5.71 -7.18 -1.82
N ALA A 69 5.58 -6.16 -2.66
CA ALA A 69 5.70 -6.33 -4.12
C ALA A 69 7.03 -5.78 -4.65
N LEU A 70 7.81 -6.65 -5.32
CA LEU A 70 8.90 -6.30 -6.24
C LEU A 70 10.01 -5.45 -5.61
N GLY A 71 10.98 -6.08 -4.94
CA GLY A 71 12.30 -5.52 -4.60
C GLY A 71 12.36 -4.02 -4.31
N VAL A 72 12.34 -3.65 -3.02
CA VAL A 72 12.62 -2.32 -2.45
C VAL A 72 12.95 -1.22 -3.48
N PRO A 73 11.99 -0.36 -3.88
CA PRO A 73 12.27 0.78 -4.73
C PRO A 73 13.14 1.80 -3.99
N ASN A 74 14.34 2.02 -4.55
CA ASN A 74 15.40 2.87 -4.01
C ASN A 74 15.04 4.34 -3.77
N ASP A 75 15.21 4.79 -2.53
CA ASP A 75 15.61 6.18 -2.23
C ASP A 75 17.10 6.29 -1.86
N MET A 76 17.84 5.17 -1.81
CA MET A 76 19.28 5.15 -1.51
C MET A 76 20.03 4.35 -2.57
N ALA A 77 20.68 5.05 -3.50
CA ALA A 77 21.49 4.50 -4.59
C ALA A 77 22.74 3.68 -4.15
N LEU A 78 22.79 3.15 -2.92
CA LEU A 78 23.90 2.35 -2.40
C LEU A 78 23.60 0.85 -2.23
N LEU A 79 22.34 0.40 -2.29
CA LEU A 79 21.99 -1.02 -2.02
C LEU A 79 21.74 -1.86 -3.29
N ASN A 80 21.70 -1.24 -4.46
CA ASN A 80 21.27 -1.86 -5.72
C ASN A 80 22.32 -2.75 -6.44
N LEU A 81 23.33 -3.23 -5.71
CA LEU A 81 24.40 -4.05 -6.27
C LEU A 81 24.24 -5.56 -5.98
N ILE A 82 23.21 -6.02 -5.26
CA ILE A 82 23.22 -7.40 -4.73
C ILE A 82 21.94 -8.24 -4.90
N ASP A 83 20.74 -7.69 -5.16
CA ASP A 83 19.53 -8.50 -4.90
C ASP A 83 18.62 -8.85 -6.09
N ASP A 84 18.44 -10.17 -6.24
CA ASP A 84 17.53 -10.87 -7.14
C ASP A 84 16.07 -10.76 -6.61
N PRO A 85 15.09 -10.31 -7.42
CA PRO A 85 13.69 -10.17 -7.03
C PRO A 85 13.06 -11.47 -6.49
N SER A 86 13.53 -12.64 -6.94
CA SER A 86 13.08 -13.94 -6.43
C SER A 86 13.54 -14.21 -4.99
N LYS A 87 14.47 -13.41 -4.47
CA LYS A 87 14.94 -13.49 -3.08
C LYS A 87 14.13 -12.64 -2.10
N HIS A 88 13.21 -11.79 -2.58
CA HIS A 88 12.45 -10.84 -1.75
C HIS A 88 10.94 -10.95 -1.89
N SER A 89 10.43 -11.92 -2.68
CA SER A 89 9.02 -12.28 -2.64
C SER A 89 8.72 -12.89 -1.27
N PHE A 90 7.83 -12.26 -0.50
CA PHE A 90 7.33 -12.87 0.74
C PHE A 90 6.68 -14.20 0.40
N HIS A 91 7.30 -15.28 0.86
CA HIS A 91 6.78 -16.63 0.67
C HIS A 91 5.56 -16.91 1.57
N ASP A 92 5.24 -15.99 2.49
CA ASP A 92 4.12 -16.08 3.42
C ASP A 92 3.79 -14.69 4.03
N THR A 93 2.50 -14.31 4.13
CA THR A 93 2.03 -13.12 4.85
C THR A 93 1.58 -13.44 6.28
N ASP A 94 1.68 -14.71 6.66
CA ASP A 94 1.36 -15.18 8.00
C ASP A 94 2.40 -14.70 9.02
N LEU A 95 1.88 -14.12 10.11
CA LEU A 95 2.69 -13.83 11.28
C LEU A 95 3.12 -15.16 11.93
N SER A 96 4.43 -15.32 12.10
CA SER A 96 5.00 -16.51 12.71
C SER A 96 4.52 -16.70 14.16
N PRO A 97 4.15 -17.92 14.58
CA PRO A 97 3.69 -18.18 15.95
C PRO A 97 4.77 -17.96 17.03
N ILE A 98 6.03 -17.75 16.62
CA ILE A 98 7.14 -17.44 17.53
C ILE A 98 7.11 -15.98 17.99
N VAL A 99 6.31 -15.13 17.33
CA VAL A 99 6.14 -13.72 17.66
C VAL A 99 5.07 -13.59 18.75
N ALA A 100 5.47 -13.10 19.92
CA ALA A 100 4.57 -12.90 21.04
C ALA A 100 3.71 -11.63 20.92
N ASN A 101 4.29 -10.53 20.42
CA ASN A 101 3.62 -9.25 20.24
C ASN A 101 4.00 -8.63 18.90
N ALA A 102 3.01 -8.17 18.13
CA ALA A 102 3.25 -7.56 16.83
C ALA A 102 2.55 -6.21 16.69
N ARG A 103 3.24 -5.24 16.10
CA ARG A 103 2.74 -3.89 15.84
C ARG A 103 3.07 -3.51 14.41
N HIS A 104 2.07 -3.03 13.68
CA HIS A 104 2.20 -2.54 12.32
C HIS A 104 1.57 -1.16 12.24
N ALA A 105 2.38 -0.13 11.98
CA ALA A 105 1.90 1.20 11.64
C ALA A 105 1.71 1.28 10.13
N VAL A 106 0.50 1.56 9.65
CA VAL A 106 0.11 1.47 8.24
C VAL A 106 -0.20 2.85 7.69
N ALA A 107 0.35 3.21 6.52
CA ALA A 107 0.10 4.51 5.89
C ALA A 107 -1.32 4.59 5.30
N ILE A 108 -2.01 5.72 5.44
CA ILE A 108 -3.35 5.92 4.87
C ILE A 108 -3.29 6.47 3.45
N ASP A 109 -2.35 7.38 3.17
CA ASP A 109 -2.41 8.27 2.02
C ASP A 109 -1.46 7.88 0.87
N GLU A 110 -0.76 6.75 1.00
CA GLU A 110 0.08 6.21 -0.07
C GLU A 110 -0.78 5.73 -1.26
N ARG A 111 -0.38 6.14 -2.46
CA ARG A 111 -1.11 5.89 -3.71
C ARG A 111 -0.31 5.12 -4.75
N ARG A 112 1.01 4.96 -4.57
CA ARG A 112 1.85 4.20 -5.50
C ARG A 112 1.43 2.74 -5.46
N GLU A 113 1.08 2.18 -6.61
CA GLU A 113 0.62 0.78 -6.68
C GLU A 113 1.73 -0.21 -6.25
N SER A 114 3.00 0.16 -6.43
CA SER A 114 4.14 -0.64 -5.95
C SER A 114 4.33 -0.59 -4.43
N PHE A 115 3.57 0.24 -3.69
CA PHE A 115 3.64 0.39 -2.23
C PHE A 115 2.32 -0.06 -1.55
N ILE A 116 1.64 -1.05 -2.13
CA ILE A 116 0.50 -1.70 -1.48
C ILE A 116 1.00 -2.36 -0.19
N PRO A 117 0.33 -2.11 0.97
CA PRO A 117 0.76 -2.68 2.22
C PRO A 117 0.48 -4.19 2.27
N THR A 118 1.44 -4.93 2.80
CA THR A 118 1.30 -6.34 3.17
C THR A 118 0.89 -6.41 4.63
N LEU A 119 -0.41 -6.56 4.87
CA LEU A 119 -0.96 -6.80 6.19
C LEU A 119 -0.78 -8.26 6.60
N TRP A 120 -0.66 -8.52 7.90
CA TRP A 120 -0.75 -9.88 8.43
C TRP A 120 -2.19 -10.40 8.29
N THR A 121 -2.32 -11.63 7.79
CA THR A 121 -3.59 -12.24 7.39
C THR A 121 -4.13 -13.28 8.38
N ASN A 122 -3.27 -13.86 9.23
CA ASN A 122 -3.60 -14.93 10.18
C ASN A 122 -3.71 -14.44 11.63
N VAL A 123 -4.10 -13.17 11.82
CA VAL A 123 -4.03 -12.48 13.13
C VAL A 123 -5.39 -12.06 13.66
N ASP A 124 -6.47 -12.49 13.01
CA ASP A 124 -7.83 -12.30 13.51
C ASP A 124 -7.92 -12.85 14.95
N ASP A 125 -8.60 -12.10 15.83
CA ASP A 125 -8.77 -12.40 17.25
C ASP A 125 -7.48 -12.46 18.11
N ASN A 126 -6.31 -12.09 17.59
CA ASN A 126 -5.08 -12.04 18.38
C ASN A 126 -4.91 -10.66 19.07
N PRO A 127 -5.16 -10.54 20.39
CA PRO A 127 -5.08 -9.25 21.10
C PRO A 127 -3.65 -8.69 21.19
N ASN A 128 -2.64 -9.51 20.91
CA ASN A 128 -1.24 -9.11 20.93
C ASN A 128 -0.75 -8.60 19.56
N VAL A 129 -1.62 -8.55 18.55
CA VAL A 129 -1.33 -7.96 17.24
C VAL A 129 -2.13 -6.66 17.09
N ARG A 130 -1.46 -5.59 16.65
CA ARG A 130 -2.12 -4.32 16.30
C ARG A 130 -1.65 -3.86 14.94
N GLN A 131 -2.58 -3.71 14.01
CA GLN A 131 -2.34 -3.12 12.68
C GLN A 131 -3.12 -1.80 12.61
N ILE A 132 -2.43 -0.69 12.89
CA ILE A 132 -3.04 0.62 13.14
C ILE A 132 -2.66 1.57 12.01
N TRP A 133 -3.65 2.31 11.51
CA TRP A 133 -3.53 3.19 10.36
C TRP A 133 -3.23 4.64 10.79
N PHE A 134 -2.22 5.23 10.19
CA PHE A 134 -1.68 6.56 10.50
C PHE A 134 -1.80 7.50 9.29
N PRO A 135 -2.02 8.81 9.51
CA PRO A 135 -2.06 9.77 8.42
C PRO A 135 -0.68 9.88 7.77
N GLY A 136 -0.64 9.99 6.45
CA GLY A 136 0.63 10.01 5.72
C GLY A 136 0.75 9.00 4.60
N VAL A 137 1.70 9.27 3.68
CA VAL A 137 2.25 8.29 2.74
C VAL A 137 3.27 7.37 3.44
N HIS A 138 3.88 6.42 2.71
CA HIS A 138 4.84 5.46 3.27
C HIS A 138 5.93 6.10 4.16
N GLY A 139 6.58 7.17 3.68
CA GLY A 139 7.62 7.89 4.42
C GLY A 139 7.10 8.77 5.56
N ASP A 140 5.83 9.15 5.56
CA ASP A 140 5.18 9.85 6.67
C ASP A 140 4.81 8.90 7.82
N VAL A 141 4.95 7.59 7.63
CA VAL A 141 4.76 6.59 8.69
C VAL A 141 6.08 5.92 9.05
N GLY A 142 6.84 5.45 8.05
CA GLY A 142 8.15 4.81 8.26
C GLY A 142 9.31 5.77 8.50
N GLY A 143 9.13 7.06 8.24
CA GLY A 143 10.20 8.07 8.29
C GLY A 143 10.97 8.21 6.97
N GLY A 144 11.82 9.23 6.90
CA GLY A 144 12.69 9.50 5.75
C GLY A 144 12.56 10.92 5.18
N TYR A 145 11.46 11.62 5.46
CA TYR A 145 11.30 13.03 5.10
C TYR A 145 12.04 13.95 6.07
N GLY A 146 12.50 15.10 5.57
CA GLY A 146 13.13 16.13 6.39
C GLY A 146 12.16 16.88 7.33
N ARG A 147 10.85 16.73 7.08
CA ARG A 147 9.76 17.19 7.96
C ARG A 147 9.08 15.96 8.57
N PRO A 148 9.47 15.54 9.79
CA PRO A 148 9.12 14.23 10.32
C PRO A 148 7.84 14.23 11.15
N GLU A 149 7.06 15.31 11.17
CA GLU A 149 5.94 15.51 12.12
C GLU A 149 4.92 14.35 12.11
N LEU A 150 4.60 13.80 10.94
CA LEU A 150 3.70 12.64 10.83
C LEU A 150 4.39 11.34 11.23
N SER A 151 5.64 11.12 10.78
CA SER A 151 6.39 9.89 11.07
C SER A 151 6.78 9.77 12.54
N ASP A 152 7.02 10.90 13.19
CA ASP A 152 7.24 10.97 14.63
C ASP A 152 5.97 10.55 15.40
N GLY A 153 4.78 10.81 14.85
CA GLY A 153 3.53 10.30 15.42
C GLY A 153 3.48 8.77 15.45
N ALA A 154 3.84 8.11 14.33
CA ALA A 154 3.93 6.65 14.27
C ALA A 154 5.08 6.09 15.13
N LEU A 155 6.22 6.79 15.18
CA LEU A 155 7.36 6.41 16.00
C LEU A 155 7.06 6.49 17.50
N VAL A 156 6.40 7.55 17.96
CA VAL A 156 5.93 7.71 19.35
C VAL A 156 5.05 6.54 19.74
N TRP A 157 4.06 6.21 18.91
CA TRP A 157 3.17 5.06 19.15
C TRP A 157 3.97 3.75 19.28
N MET A 158 4.88 3.47 18.34
CA MET A 158 5.67 2.23 18.38
C MET A 158 6.56 2.14 19.63
N ILE A 159 7.19 3.26 20.01
CA ILE A 159 8.00 3.35 21.23
C ILE A 159 7.14 3.04 22.46
N ASP A 160 5.95 3.61 22.55
CA ASP A 160 5.06 3.41 23.69
C ASP A 160 4.54 1.97 23.78
N GLU A 161 4.19 1.35 22.64
CA GLU A 161 3.83 -0.08 22.59
C GLU A 161 4.97 -0.98 23.06
N ALA A 162 6.21 -0.72 22.62
CA ALA A 162 7.38 -1.49 23.01
C ALA A 162 7.77 -1.27 24.48
N LYS A 163 7.67 -0.03 24.98
CA LYS A 163 7.92 0.32 26.39
C LYS A 163 6.96 -0.39 27.34
N GLN A 164 5.67 -0.47 26.99
CA GLN A 164 4.66 -1.18 27.78
C GLN A 164 4.99 -2.67 27.95
N LEU A 165 5.79 -3.22 27.03
CA LEU A 165 6.27 -4.61 27.04
C LEU A 165 7.68 -4.77 27.63
N GLY A 166 8.23 -3.71 28.24
CA GLY A 166 9.48 -3.74 28.99
C GLY A 166 10.72 -3.32 28.20
N LEU A 167 10.59 -2.84 26.96
CA LEU A 167 11.74 -2.34 26.21
C LEU A 167 12.20 -0.98 26.74
N ASN A 168 13.45 -0.90 27.20
CA ASN A 168 14.05 0.35 27.63
C ASN A 168 14.54 1.17 26.44
N PHE A 169 14.30 2.49 26.51
CA PHE A 169 14.81 3.46 25.56
C PHE A 169 15.74 4.43 26.26
N ARG A 170 16.61 5.10 25.48
CA ARG A 170 17.46 6.17 26.00
C ARG A 170 16.62 7.25 26.66
N GLU A 171 17.11 7.76 27.78
CA GLU A 171 16.55 8.94 28.42
C GLU A 171 16.48 10.10 27.40
N ASN A 172 15.39 10.87 27.45
CA ASN A 172 15.13 12.01 26.55
C ASN A 172 14.95 11.67 25.06
N ILE A 173 14.67 10.43 24.67
CA ILE A 173 14.31 10.13 23.26
C ILE A 173 13.06 10.92 22.83
N ALA A 174 12.10 11.09 23.75
CA ALA A 174 10.86 11.81 23.48
C ALA A 174 11.07 13.30 23.16
N SER A 175 12.11 13.95 23.70
CA SER A 175 12.38 15.37 23.43
C SER A 175 12.99 15.61 22.05
N GLN A 176 13.35 14.55 21.31
CA GLN A 176 13.88 14.64 19.95
C GLN A 176 12.79 14.49 18.89
N MET A 177 11.56 14.13 19.29
CA MET A 177 10.43 13.92 18.39
C MET A 177 9.49 15.12 18.41
N VAL A 178 8.92 15.45 17.27
CA VAL A 178 8.03 16.59 17.03
C VAL A 178 6.71 16.12 16.40
N ALA A 179 6.13 15.06 16.96
CA ALA A 179 4.86 14.50 16.51
C ALA A 179 3.76 15.58 16.41
N ASN A 180 3.14 15.70 15.24
CA ASN A 180 2.04 16.63 15.00
C ASN A 180 1.16 16.08 13.86
N GLU A 181 -0.06 15.68 14.20
CA GLU A 181 -1.06 15.13 13.29
C GLU A 181 -1.49 16.10 12.17
N LEU A 182 -1.29 17.40 12.41
CA LEU A 182 -1.56 18.47 11.45
C LEU A 182 -0.34 18.83 10.60
N GLY A 183 0.73 18.03 10.70
CA GLY A 183 1.95 18.16 9.90
C GLY A 183 1.70 18.11 8.40
N GLN A 184 2.78 18.36 7.65
CA GLN A 184 2.75 18.30 6.18
C GLN A 184 2.44 16.88 5.72
N LEU A 185 1.38 16.72 4.92
CA LEU A 185 1.16 15.48 4.17
C LEU A 185 2.04 15.53 2.93
N HIS A 186 2.97 14.58 2.80
CA HIS A 186 3.87 14.54 1.65
C HIS A 186 3.18 13.87 0.45
N ASP A 187 3.59 14.25 -0.75
CA ASP A 187 3.20 13.58 -1.99
C ASP A 187 4.32 12.61 -2.39
N SER A 188 4.03 11.31 -2.31
CA SER A 188 4.96 10.25 -2.71
C SER A 188 5.00 10.02 -4.23
N VAL A 189 4.01 10.53 -4.98
CA VAL A 189 3.89 10.38 -6.43
C VAL A 189 4.69 11.50 -7.13
N THR A 190 6.00 11.49 -6.91
CA THR A 190 6.93 12.48 -7.47
C THR A 190 8.01 11.82 -8.33
N GLY A 191 8.74 12.62 -9.12
CA GLY A 191 9.81 12.12 -9.98
C GLY A 191 9.35 11.01 -10.92
N VAL A 192 10.03 9.87 -10.87
CA VAL A 192 9.72 8.69 -11.70
C VAL A 192 8.37 8.05 -11.36
N PHE A 193 7.87 8.19 -10.12
CA PHE A 193 6.60 7.62 -9.70
C PHE A 193 5.39 8.30 -10.35
N LYS A 194 5.53 9.52 -10.89
CA LYS A 194 4.47 10.18 -11.68
C LYS A 194 4.11 9.42 -12.95
N SER A 195 5.06 8.67 -13.50
CA SER A 195 4.87 7.88 -14.72
C SER A 195 4.37 6.46 -14.44
N LEU A 196 4.33 6.04 -13.17
CA LEU A 196 3.89 4.72 -12.74
C LEU A 196 2.41 4.75 -12.34
N LYS A 197 1.79 3.56 -12.29
CA LYS A 197 0.40 3.41 -11.89
C LYS A 197 0.22 3.76 -10.42
N THR A 198 -0.92 4.39 -10.13
CA THR A 198 -1.38 4.68 -8.78
C THR A 198 -2.67 3.93 -8.52
N ARG A 199 -3.03 3.75 -7.26
CA ARG A 199 -4.22 3.02 -6.88
C ARG A 199 -4.81 3.59 -5.58
N PRO A 200 -6.15 3.59 -5.41
CA PRO A 200 -6.75 3.84 -4.11
C PRO A 200 -6.25 2.82 -3.09
N ARG A 201 -6.29 3.21 -1.83
CA ARG A 201 -5.90 2.33 -0.73
C ARG A 201 -7.15 1.78 -0.05
N ASP A 202 -7.12 0.50 0.35
CA ASP A 202 -8.18 -0.15 1.14
C ASP A 202 -8.08 0.34 2.60
N VAL A 203 -8.58 1.55 2.83
CA VAL A 203 -8.49 2.23 4.12
C VAL A 203 -9.74 1.91 4.96
N PRO A 204 -9.58 1.67 6.27
CA PRO A 204 -10.71 1.49 7.19
C PRO A 204 -11.69 2.67 7.14
N LEU A 205 -12.95 2.41 7.46
CA LEU A 205 -13.94 3.47 7.64
C LEU A 205 -13.45 4.48 8.68
N PHE A 206 -13.37 5.75 8.27
CA PHE A 206 -13.23 6.89 9.19
C PHE A 206 -14.50 7.07 10.00
N ALA A 207 -14.52 6.42 11.16
CA ALA A 207 -15.53 6.55 12.21
C ALA A 207 -14.83 6.83 13.55
N ALA A 208 -15.49 7.61 14.42
CA ALA A 208 -14.91 8.06 15.68
C ALA A 208 -14.53 6.92 16.65
N ASP A 209 -15.16 5.76 16.49
CA ASP A 209 -14.98 4.55 17.28
C ASP A 209 -14.13 3.47 16.57
N SER A 210 -13.52 3.80 15.41
CA SER A 210 -12.73 2.84 14.64
C SER A 210 -11.50 2.37 15.44
N PRO A 211 -11.36 1.06 15.70
CA PRO A 211 -10.20 0.52 16.42
C PRO A 211 -8.95 0.41 15.53
N LEU A 212 -9.12 0.61 14.22
CA LEU A 212 -8.05 0.46 13.22
C LEU A 212 -7.34 1.78 12.93
N LEU A 213 -7.97 2.92 13.23
CA LEU A 213 -7.39 4.25 12.97
C LEU A 213 -6.69 4.77 14.22
N HIS A 214 -5.48 5.26 14.06
CA HIS A 214 -4.81 5.98 15.14
C HIS A 214 -5.52 7.30 15.44
N LYS A 215 -5.43 7.77 16.69
CA LYS A 215 -6.01 9.05 17.11
C LYS A 215 -5.58 10.21 16.20
N SER A 216 -4.33 10.25 15.77
CA SER A 216 -3.82 11.29 14.86
C SER A 216 -4.57 11.33 13.52
N ALA A 217 -4.98 10.18 12.96
CA ALA A 217 -5.78 10.15 11.75
C ALA A 217 -7.19 10.74 11.99
N LEU A 218 -7.80 10.39 13.14
CA LEU A 218 -9.13 10.88 13.53
C LEU A 218 -9.11 12.39 13.85
N ASP A 219 -8.09 12.87 14.55
CA ASP A 219 -7.91 14.29 14.86
C ASP A 219 -7.73 15.10 13.59
N ARG A 220 -6.89 14.61 12.66
CA ARG A 220 -6.71 15.24 11.35
C ARG A 220 -7.98 15.20 10.50
N HIS A 221 -8.76 14.13 10.57
CA HIS A 221 -10.04 14.01 9.87
C HIS A 221 -11.07 15.03 10.37
N THR A 222 -11.14 15.22 11.68
CA THR A 222 -12.11 16.12 12.32
C THR A 222 -11.70 17.58 12.29
N ASN A 223 -10.38 17.87 12.31
CA ASN A 223 -9.83 19.21 12.29
C ASN A 223 -8.62 19.30 11.33
N PRO A 224 -8.85 19.19 10.01
CA PRO A 224 -7.75 19.14 9.06
C PRO A 224 -7.02 20.48 8.95
N PRO A 225 -5.74 20.48 8.55
CA PRO A 225 -4.98 21.71 8.35
C PRO A 225 -5.63 22.58 7.26
N LEU A 226 -5.86 23.88 7.54
CA LEU A 226 -6.44 24.83 6.57
C LEU A 226 -5.71 24.85 5.22
N ALA A 227 -4.39 24.65 5.24
CA ALA A 227 -3.56 24.67 4.04
C ALA A 227 -3.69 23.40 3.16
N GLN A 228 -4.32 22.34 3.67
CA GLN A 228 -4.36 21.02 3.02
C GLN A 228 -5.80 20.56 2.71
N GLY A 229 -6.82 21.32 3.14
CA GLY A 229 -8.24 21.04 2.84
C GLY A 229 -8.82 19.87 3.64
N ASP A 230 -9.98 19.38 3.22
CA ASP A 230 -10.67 18.26 3.87
C ASP A 230 -9.79 16.99 3.87
N TYR A 231 -9.78 16.23 4.97
CA TYR A 231 -9.05 14.97 5.10
C TYR A 231 -10.00 13.79 5.26
N TRP A 232 -10.04 12.88 4.28
CA TRP A 232 -10.88 11.67 4.28
C TRP A 232 -12.35 11.90 4.67
N LYS A 233 -12.93 13.00 4.20
CA LYS A 233 -14.34 13.36 4.48
C LYS A 233 -15.26 12.21 4.08
N THR A 234 -15.91 11.64 5.08
CA THR A 234 -16.64 10.39 4.94
C THR A 234 -18.14 10.63 5.00
N ARG A 235 -18.86 9.98 4.09
CA ARG A 235 -20.31 9.98 4.00
C ARG A 235 -20.79 8.55 3.91
N ARG A 236 -21.61 8.14 4.88
CA ARG A 236 -22.44 6.94 4.77
C ARG A 236 -23.74 7.34 4.09
N LEU A 237 -24.27 6.45 3.27
CA LEU A 237 -25.57 6.63 2.66
C LEU A 237 -26.62 6.14 3.66
N ASP A 238 -27.76 6.80 3.72
CA ASP A 238 -28.96 6.27 4.37
C ASP A 238 -29.93 5.80 3.31
N LYS A 239 -30.73 4.78 3.64
CA LYS A 239 -31.76 4.27 2.73
C LYS A 239 -32.69 5.39 2.26
N GLY A 240 -32.84 5.52 0.95
CA GLY A 240 -33.69 6.55 0.33
C GLY A 240 -33.12 7.97 0.30
N THR A 241 -31.88 8.19 0.75
CA THR A 241 -31.22 9.50 0.69
C THR A 241 -30.04 9.45 -0.29
N PRO A 242 -30.25 9.72 -1.58
CA PRO A 242 -29.18 9.68 -2.56
C PRO A 242 -28.22 10.87 -2.37
N VAL A 243 -26.95 10.65 -2.69
CA VAL A 243 -25.90 11.68 -2.67
C VAL A 243 -25.35 11.87 -4.07
N THR A 244 -25.24 13.12 -4.49
CA THR A 244 -24.61 13.50 -5.76
C THR A 244 -23.20 14.03 -5.52
N VAL A 245 -22.27 13.61 -6.37
CA VAL A 245 -20.87 14.04 -6.39
C VAL A 245 -20.44 14.34 -7.82
N ASP A 246 -19.51 15.28 -7.99
CA ASP A 246 -18.89 15.52 -9.28
C ASP A 246 -17.70 14.56 -9.47
N VAL A 247 -17.61 13.95 -10.64
CA VAL A 247 -16.48 13.13 -11.07
C VAL A 247 -15.77 13.86 -12.20
N PHE A 248 -14.58 14.38 -11.92
CA PHE A 248 -13.78 15.17 -12.85
C PHE A 248 -12.98 14.26 -13.77
N ALA A 249 -13.00 14.56 -15.06
CA ALA A 249 -12.35 13.72 -16.08
C ALA A 249 -10.81 13.78 -16.03
N ALA A 250 -10.25 14.87 -15.49
CA ALA A 250 -8.80 15.05 -15.32
C ALA A 250 -8.24 14.28 -14.11
N GLU A 251 -9.10 13.84 -13.20
CA GLU A 251 -8.68 13.12 -12.01
C GLU A 251 -8.56 11.62 -12.30
N ARG A 252 -7.36 11.07 -12.07
CA ARG A 252 -7.13 9.61 -12.17
C ARG A 252 -7.98 8.84 -11.17
N TRP A 253 -8.23 9.44 -10.01
CA TRP A 253 -9.00 8.83 -8.94
C TRP A 253 -9.84 9.90 -8.25
N ASN A 254 -11.13 9.99 -8.56
CA ASN A 254 -12.03 10.87 -7.82
C ASN A 254 -12.42 10.17 -6.52
N PHE A 255 -11.89 10.64 -5.39
CA PHE A 255 -12.36 10.23 -4.08
C PHE A 255 -13.74 10.83 -3.83
N THR A 256 -14.77 9.98 -3.76
CA THR A 256 -16.15 10.45 -3.58
C THR A 256 -16.49 10.73 -2.11
N GLY A 257 -15.69 10.21 -1.16
CA GLY A 257 -16.00 10.20 0.26
C GLY A 257 -17.16 9.26 0.66
N LEU A 258 -17.79 8.57 -0.30
CA LEU A 258 -18.85 7.61 0.00
C LEU A 258 -18.24 6.28 0.44
N TYR A 259 -18.68 5.77 1.59
CA TYR A 259 -18.32 4.43 2.05
C TYR A 259 -19.47 3.47 1.76
N LEU A 260 -19.20 2.43 0.96
CA LEU A 260 -20.18 1.43 0.57
C LEU A 260 -20.03 0.20 1.47
N GLU A 261 -21.15 -0.31 1.97
CA GLU A 261 -21.21 -1.46 2.86
C GLU A 261 -21.33 -2.76 2.07
N ALA A 262 -20.61 -3.80 2.52
CA ALA A 262 -20.70 -5.14 1.95
C ALA A 262 -22.14 -5.67 1.96
N GLY A 263 -22.56 -6.30 0.86
CA GLY A 263 -23.88 -6.90 0.73
C GLY A 263 -25.04 -5.92 0.56
N VAL A 264 -24.79 -4.61 0.59
CA VAL A 264 -25.80 -3.58 0.31
C VAL A 264 -25.83 -3.27 -1.18
N GLU A 265 -27.01 -3.32 -1.80
CA GLU A 265 -27.18 -2.91 -3.19
C GLU A 265 -27.32 -1.39 -3.30
N TYR A 266 -26.44 -0.80 -4.11
CA TYR A 266 -26.46 0.62 -4.44
C TYR A 266 -26.88 0.83 -5.89
N ARG A 267 -27.66 1.90 -6.13
CA ARG A 267 -27.99 2.39 -7.47
C ARG A 267 -27.18 3.61 -7.80
N PHE A 268 -26.69 3.64 -9.04
CA PHE A 268 -25.88 4.70 -9.60
C PHE A 268 -26.61 5.29 -10.80
N SER A 269 -26.60 6.62 -10.91
CA SER A 269 -27.02 7.32 -12.12
C SER A 269 -26.10 8.50 -12.34
N ALA A 270 -25.58 8.64 -13.56
CA ALA A 270 -24.71 9.73 -13.93
C ALA A 270 -25.30 10.53 -15.09
N GLU A 271 -25.02 11.83 -15.08
CA GLU A 271 -25.42 12.75 -16.14
C GLU A 271 -24.39 13.86 -16.33
N GLY A 272 -24.48 14.57 -17.46
CA GLY A 272 -23.52 15.59 -17.85
C GLY A 272 -22.62 15.10 -18.97
N GLU A 273 -21.60 15.91 -19.25
CA GLU A 273 -20.65 15.68 -20.34
C GLU A 273 -19.26 16.10 -19.87
N TRP A 274 -18.26 15.32 -20.29
CA TRP A 274 -16.85 15.63 -20.12
C TRP A 274 -16.13 15.45 -21.46
N MET A 275 -14.87 15.90 -21.53
CA MET A 275 -14.09 15.89 -22.76
C MET A 275 -12.80 15.09 -22.60
N ASP A 276 -12.56 14.21 -23.56
CA ASP A 276 -11.24 13.66 -23.88
C ASP A 276 -10.62 14.55 -24.95
N SER A 277 -9.63 15.35 -24.59
CA SER A 277 -9.10 16.43 -25.42
C SER A 277 -10.21 17.39 -25.93
N SER A 278 -10.69 17.19 -27.15
CA SER A 278 -11.74 17.97 -27.81
C SER A 278 -13.01 17.16 -28.13
N ILE A 279 -13.04 15.89 -27.71
CA ILE A 279 -14.11 14.95 -28.01
C ILE A 279 -15.04 14.89 -26.81
N PRO A 280 -16.30 15.36 -26.94
CA PRO A 280 -17.28 15.24 -25.88
C PRO A 280 -17.72 13.79 -25.69
N ALA A 281 -17.93 13.40 -24.44
CA ALA A 281 -18.51 12.12 -24.09
C ALA A 281 -19.41 12.24 -22.85
N GLY A 282 -20.46 11.44 -22.82
CA GLY A 282 -21.28 11.24 -21.63
C GLY A 282 -20.71 10.13 -20.72
N PRO A 283 -21.39 9.85 -19.60
CA PRO A 283 -21.00 8.79 -18.67
C PRO A 283 -20.95 7.39 -19.32
N ALA A 284 -21.80 7.10 -20.30
CA ALA A 284 -21.73 5.85 -21.08
C ALA A 284 -20.43 5.65 -21.89
N GLY A 285 -19.63 6.71 -22.09
CA GLY A 285 -18.41 6.68 -22.91
C GLY A 285 -18.70 6.74 -24.41
N THR A 286 -17.66 6.52 -25.22
CA THR A 286 -17.73 6.54 -26.68
C THR A 286 -17.63 5.12 -27.27
N ASP A 287 -18.31 4.91 -28.40
CA ASP A 287 -18.35 3.63 -29.14
C ASP A 287 -17.32 3.53 -30.26
N ASP A 288 -16.52 4.57 -30.49
CA ASP A 288 -15.58 4.62 -31.59
C ASP A 288 -14.35 3.73 -31.38
N GLY A 289 -14.06 3.31 -30.13
CA GLY A 289 -13.00 2.36 -29.78
C GLY A 289 -11.59 2.79 -30.20
N LYS A 290 -11.45 4.02 -30.71
CA LYS A 290 -10.23 4.56 -31.28
C LYS A 290 -9.59 5.47 -30.24
N PHE A 291 -8.40 5.08 -29.80
CA PHE A 291 -7.48 6.02 -29.20
C PHE A 291 -7.14 7.08 -30.26
N HIS A 292 -7.52 8.35 -30.03
CA HIS A 292 -7.21 9.44 -30.95
C HIS A 292 -5.75 9.86 -30.76
N LEU A 293 -4.86 9.04 -31.34
CA LEU A 293 -3.41 8.98 -31.15
C LEU A 293 -2.63 10.24 -31.55
N GLY A 294 -3.30 11.28 -32.05
CA GLY A 294 -2.69 12.51 -32.57
C GLY A 294 -1.83 13.26 -31.55
N GLU A 295 -2.04 13.04 -30.25
CA GLU A 295 -1.27 13.67 -29.16
C GLU A 295 -0.28 12.73 -28.45
N ALA A 296 -0.45 11.40 -28.54
CA ALA A 296 0.39 10.45 -27.78
C ALA A 296 1.85 10.36 -28.26
N VAL A 297 2.13 10.69 -29.52
CA VAL A 297 3.50 10.77 -30.06
C VAL A 297 4.32 11.85 -29.34
N GLN A 298 3.68 12.95 -28.88
CA GLN A 298 4.38 14.01 -28.15
C GLN A 298 4.69 13.59 -26.70
N MET A 299 3.81 12.83 -26.04
CA MET A 299 4.06 12.31 -24.69
C MET A 299 5.25 11.33 -24.67
N ALA A 300 5.32 10.40 -25.63
CA ALA A 300 6.45 9.47 -25.74
C ALA A 300 7.81 10.18 -25.89
N SER A 301 7.84 11.30 -26.62
CA SER A 301 9.05 12.10 -26.83
C SER A 301 9.57 12.77 -25.55
N SER A 302 8.66 13.17 -24.65
CA SER A 302 9.00 13.89 -23.42
C SER A 302 9.56 12.97 -22.32
N ILE A 303 9.22 11.68 -22.37
CA ILE A 303 9.70 10.66 -21.43
C ILE A 303 11.08 10.14 -21.83
N TRP A 304 11.36 10.08 -23.13
CA TRP A 304 12.65 9.65 -23.65
C TRP A 304 13.80 10.59 -23.22
N GLY A 305 13.52 11.88 -23.02
CA GLY A 305 14.55 12.91 -22.82
C GLY A 305 15.19 13.00 -21.43
N LYS A 306 14.67 12.33 -20.38
CA LYS A 306 15.12 12.60 -18.99
C LYS A 306 15.35 11.40 -18.05
N GLY A 307 15.43 10.16 -18.54
CA GLY A 307 15.72 9.04 -17.62
C GLY A 307 15.70 7.63 -18.18
N GLU A 308 16.16 7.41 -19.43
CA GLU A 308 16.11 6.10 -20.10
C GLU A 308 16.63 4.93 -19.25
N ALA A 309 17.78 5.09 -18.58
CA ALA A 309 18.43 4.00 -17.87
C ALA A 309 17.72 3.59 -16.56
N LEU A 310 17.11 4.54 -15.84
CA LEU A 310 16.35 4.25 -14.62
C LEU A 310 14.95 3.71 -14.96
N TYR A 311 14.34 4.27 -16.02
CA TYR A 311 13.00 3.90 -16.49
C TYR A 311 12.95 2.48 -17.08
N SER A 312 13.92 2.13 -17.95
CA SER A 312 14.07 0.79 -18.51
C SER A 312 14.28 -0.28 -17.42
N LYS A 313 15.04 0.05 -16.37
CA LYS A 313 15.41 -0.87 -15.30
C LYS A 313 14.29 -1.10 -14.27
N LEU A 314 13.39 -0.13 -14.10
CA LEU A 314 12.22 -0.23 -13.21
C LEU A 314 10.99 -0.88 -13.86
N THR A 315 10.82 -0.77 -15.18
CA THR A 315 9.54 -1.10 -15.85
C THR A 315 9.54 -2.40 -16.66
N GLY A 316 10.69 -3.07 -16.79
CA GLY A 316 10.78 -4.46 -17.29
C GLY A 316 9.97 -4.74 -18.55
N ASN A 317 10.14 -3.96 -19.63
CA ASN A 317 9.64 -4.12 -21.02
C ASN A 317 8.17 -4.52 -21.31
N HIS A 318 7.36 -5.01 -20.36
CA HIS A 318 5.94 -5.32 -20.57
C HIS A 318 5.04 -4.11 -20.34
N GLN A 319 5.47 -3.14 -19.53
CA GLN A 319 4.66 -1.95 -19.22
C GLN A 319 4.48 -0.98 -20.39
N ILE A 320 5.28 -1.09 -21.45
CA ILE A 320 5.24 -0.17 -22.61
C ILE A 320 3.99 -0.44 -23.47
N ASP A 321 3.55 -1.70 -23.61
CA ASP A 321 2.32 -2.05 -24.34
C ASP A 321 1.04 -1.68 -23.55
N PHE A 322 1.06 -1.82 -22.21
CA PHE A 322 -0.03 -1.40 -21.30
C PHE A 322 -0.23 0.13 -21.21
N TRP A 323 0.65 0.91 -21.84
CA TRP A 323 0.73 2.36 -21.69
C TRP A 323 -0.24 3.12 -22.63
N TYR A 324 -0.74 2.45 -23.66
CA TYR A 324 -1.62 3.02 -24.68
C TYR A 324 -3.03 2.40 -24.69
N THR A 325 -3.35 1.51 -23.74
CA THR A 325 -4.68 0.91 -23.60
C THR A 325 -5.48 1.58 -22.47
N ARG A 326 -6.82 1.44 -22.54
CA ARG A 326 -7.74 1.91 -21.49
C ARG A 326 -7.38 1.27 -20.16
N ARG A 327 -7.63 1.99 -19.07
CA ARG A 327 -7.49 1.43 -17.71
C ARG A 327 -8.33 0.19 -17.48
N GLN A 328 -9.53 0.13 -18.06
CA GLN A 328 -10.41 -1.03 -18.07
C GLN A 328 -10.66 -1.42 -19.53
N GLU A 329 -10.07 -2.53 -19.96
CA GLU A 329 -10.07 -2.92 -21.38
C GLU A 329 -11.46 -3.39 -21.85
N ASP A 330 -12.20 -4.04 -20.96
CA ASP A 330 -13.57 -4.55 -21.17
C ASP A 330 -14.65 -3.44 -21.18
N ALA A 331 -14.24 -2.20 -20.89
CA ALA A 331 -15.13 -1.05 -20.78
C ALA A 331 -14.99 -0.11 -21.99
N LYS A 332 -16.06 0.62 -22.31
CA LYS A 332 -16.04 1.64 -23.37
C LYS A 332 -15.03 2.74 -23.05
N TRP A 333 -14.47 3.34 -24.10
CA TRP A 333 -13.53 4.46 -23.95
C TRP A 333 -14.22 5.63 -23.25
N PHE A 334 -13.55 6.24 -22.28
CA PHE A 334 -14.03 7.40 -21.53
C PHE A 334 -15.36 7.22 -20.79
N SER A 335 -15.81 5.98 -20.60
CA SER A 335 -16.98 5.66 -19.79
C SER A 335 -16.70 5.87 -18.29
N LEU A 336 -17.73 6.18 -17.52
CA LEU A 336 -17.64 6.33 -16.07
C LEU A 336 -17.52 4.94 -15.42
N VAL A 337 -16.43 4.76 -14.67
CA VAL A 337 -16.10 3.53 -13.94
C VAL A 337 -16.15 3.81 -12.44
N GLY A 338 -16.72 2.86 -11.70
CA GLY A 338 -16.69 2.82 -10.24
C GLY A 338 -15.65 1.81 -9.73
N VAL A 339 -14.99 2.15 -8.63
CA VAL A 339 -14.09 1.24 -7.89
C VAL A 339 -14.41 1.31 -6.42
N VAL A 340 -14.61 0.15 -5.79
CA VAL A 340 -14.69 0.05 -4.33
C VAL A 340 -13.31 -0.34 -3.82
N ALA A 341 -12.66 0.55 -3.08
CA ALA A 341 -11.33 0.32 -2.55
C ALA A 341 -11.39 -0.67 -1.37
N ASN A 342 -11.42 -1.97 -1.66
CA ASN A 342 -11.69 -3.03 -0.68
C ASN A 342 -10.82 -4.29 -0.77
N GLY A 343 -10.01 -4.47 -1.82
CA GLY A 343 -8.94 -5.47 -1.83
C GLY A 343 -9.48 -6.91 -1.76
N VAL A 344 -10.48 -7.24 -2.57
CA VAL A 344 -11.11 -8.56 -2.64
C VAL A 344 -10.31 -9.45 -3.58
N PHE A 345 -9.81 -10.59 -3.09
CA PHE A 345 -9.22 -11.60 -3.95
C PHE A 345 -10.30 -12.26 -4.81
N PRO A 346 -10.05 -12.53 -6.11
CA PRO A 346 -10.95 -13.35 -6.90
C PRO A 346 -11.09 -14.73 -6.26
N THR A 347 -12.32 -15.23 -6.14
CA THR A 347 -12.64 -16.52 -5.51
C THR A 347 -12.28 -17.74 -6.38
N ALA A 348 -11.40 -17.59 -7.36
CA ALA A 348 -11.12 -18.64 -8.36
C ALA A 348 -9.85 -19.42 -8.02
N ASP A 349 -9.95 -20.74 -8.15
CA ASP A 349 -8.87 -21.74 -8.21
C ASP A 349 -7.93 -21.47 -9.40
N SER A 350 -7.21 -20.34 -9.42
CA SER A 350 -6.08 -20.13 -10.31
C SER A 350 -4.79 -20.39 -9.54
N ASP A 351 -3.94 -21.28 -10.08
CA ASP A 351 -2.60 -21.59 -9.54
C ASP A 351 -1.69 -20.34 -9.45
N GLU A 352 -2.10 -19.22 -10.05
CA GLU A 352 -1.51 -17.89 -9.89
C GLU A 352 -2.41 -17.03 -9.00
N LYS A 353 -2.06 -16.91 -7.72
CA LYS A 353 -2.60 -15.84 -6.87
C LYS A 353 -1.94 -14.52 -7.31
N PRO A 354 -2.70 -13.48 -7.67
CA PRO A 354 -2.10 -12.18 -7.96
C PRO A 354 -1.31 -11.70 -6.73
N ASN A 355 -0.13 -11.13 -6.94
CA ASN A 355 0.75 -10.60 -5.87
C ASN A 355 0.16 -9.39 -5.11
N TYR A 356 -1.09 -9.03 -5.39
CA TYR A 356 -1.85 -8.01 -4.69
C TYR A 356 -3.35 -8.33 -4.76
N SER A 357 -4.12 -7.98 -3.71
CA SER A 357 -5.58 -8.12 -3.71
C SER A 357 -6.19 -7.06 -4.63
N PRO A 358 -6.90 -7.40 -5.73
CA PRO A 358 -7.52 -6.41 -6.60
C PRO A 358 -8.71 -5.71 -5.89
N HIS A 359 -9.11 -4.53 -6.36
CA HIS A 359 -10.35 -3.90 -5.92
C HIS A 359 -11.51 -4.36 -6.78
N GLU A 360 -12.73 -4.31 -6.23
CA GLU A 360 -13.92 -4.48 -7.07
C GLU A 360 -14.08 -3.27 -7.98
N VAL A 361 -14.14 -3.52 -9.28
CA VAL A 361 -14.31 -2.50 -10.34
C VAL A 361 -15.60 -2.82 -11.11
N PHE A 362 -16.40 -1.81 -11.41
CA PHE A 362 -17.66 -1.98 -12.12
C PHE A 362 -17.98 -0.80 -13.03
N MET A 363 -18.75 -1.07 -14.07
CA MET A 363 -19.20 -0.04 -14.99
C MET A 363 -20.39 0.71 -14.41
N ILE A 364 -20.25 2.03 -14.28
CA ILE A 364 -21.37 2.89 -13.92
C ILE A 364 -22.12 3.32 -15.18
N GLY A 365 -21.41 3.82 -16.20
CA GLY A 365 -22.06 4.35 -17.41
C GLY A 365 -23.09 5.43 -17.06
N ASP A 366 -24.22 5.44 -17.76
CA ASP A 366 -25.35 6.32 -17.40
C ASP A 366 -26.06 5.85 -16.13
N LYS A 367 -26.19 4.53 -15.93
CA LYS A 367 -26.88 3.90 -14.79
C LYS A 367 -26.32 2.51 -14.51
N ALA A 368 -26.22 2.16 -13.23
CA ALA A 368 -25.82 0.83 -12.79
C ALA A 368 -26.44 0.48 -11.43
N SER A 369 -26.41 -0.81 -11.11
CA SER A 369 -26.54 -1.32 -9.74
C SER A 369 -25.28 -2.09 -9.38
N PHE A 370 -24.83 -1.98 -8.14
CA PHE A 370 -23.66 -2.72 -7.66
C PHE A 370 -23.81 -3.05 -6.17
N THR A 371 -23.38 -4.26 -5.80
CA THR A 371 -23.37 -4.76 -4.43
C THR A 371 -21.93 -5.17 -4.08
N PRO A 372 -21.23 -4.41 -3.23
CA PRO A 372 -19.86 -4.75 -2.85
C PRO A 372 -19.79 -6.08 -2.11
N ALA A 373 -18.83 -6.94 -2.44
CA ALA A 373 -18.54 -8.14 -1.67
C ALA A 373 -17.83 -7.79 -0.35
N LYS A 374 -17.01 -6.73 -0.33
CA LYS A 374 -16.40 -6.18 0.88
C LYS A 374 -16.60 -4.66 0.93
N SER A 375 -16.80 -4.14 2.14
CA SER A 375 -16.99 -2.70 2.35
C SER A 375 -15.74 -1.92 1.95
N GLY A 376 -15.93 -0.69 1.47
CA GLY A 376 -14.82 0.18 1.09
C GLY A 376 -15.26 1.52 0.55
N TYR A 377 -14.30 2.42 0.36
CA TYR A 377 -14.57 3.74 -0.22
C TYR A 377 -14.79 3.65 -1.73
N LEU A 378 -15.82 4.35 -2.21
CA LEU A 378 -16.08 4.50 -3.64
C LEU A 378 -15.15 5.56 -4.24
N TYR A 379 -14.45 5.15 -5.29
CA TYR A 379 -13.76 6.00 -6.23
C TYR A 379 -14.44 5.92 -7.59
N ALA A 380 -14.30 6.99 -8.38
CA ALA A 380 -14.77 7.00 -9.76
C ALA A 380 -13.77 7.67 -10.70
N PHE A 381 -13.80 7.32 -11.99
CA PHE A 381 -12.96 7.94 -13.00
C PHE A 381 -13.52 7.76 -14.42
N ALA A 382 -13.09 8.61 -15.35
CA ALA A 382 -13.31 8.44 -16.78
C ALA A 382 -12.36 7.37 -17.34
N ASN A 383 -12.82 6.34 -18.03
CA ASN A 383 -12.00 5.21 -18.50
C ASN A 383 -11.06 5.57 -19.67
N ASP A 384 -9.98 6.26 -19.34
CA ASP A 384 -8.97 6.75 -20.26
C ASP A 384 -7.66 5.94 -20.10
N ALA A 385 -6.66 6.20 -20.94
CA ALA A 385 -5.29 5.72 -20.74
C ALA A 385 -4.63 6.43 -19.55
N TRP A 386 -3.76 5.72 -18.83
CA TRP A 386 -3.12 6.19 -17.58
C TRP A 386 -2.39 7.54 -17.67
N GLN A 387 -1.93 7.92 -18.86
CA GLN A 387 -1.16 9.15 -19.09
C GLN A 387 -1.96 10.28 -19.75
N ALA A 388 -3.13 9.97 -20.31
CA ALA A 388 -3.90 10.91 -21.12
C ALA A 388 -4.71 11.91 -20.27
N TYR A 389 -4.94 11.65 -18.98
CA TYR A 389 -5.69 12.51 -18.06
C TYR A 389 -5.34 14.01 -18.06
N GLY A 390 -4.13 14.39 -18.48
CA GLY A 390 -3.72 15.79 -18.59
C GLY A 390 -4.45 16.62 -19.66
N ASN A 391 -5.07 15.98 -20.66
CA ASN A 391 -5.86 16.67 -21.69
C ASN A 391 -7.38 16.63 -21.43
N ASN A 392 -7.82 15.90 -20.40
CA ASN A 392 -9.23 15.75 -20.05
C ASN A 392 -9.81 17.00 -19.38
N ARG A 393 -11.08 17.28 -19.61
CA ARG A 393 -11.76 18.47 -19.06
C ARG A 393 -13.22 18.18 -18.70
N GLY A 394 -13.75 18.97 -17.78
CA GLY A 394 -15.14 18.85 -17.34
C GLY A 394 -15.36 17.73 -16.34
N SER A 395 -16.63 17.47 -16.06
CA SER A 395 -17.07 16.53 -15.03
C SER A 395 -18.46 16.01 -15.32
N VAL A 396 -18.74 14.80 -14.83
CA VAL A 396 -20.10 14.25 -14.79
C VAL A 396 -20.60 14.24 -13.35
N ARG A 397 -21.93 14.38 -13.18
CA ARG A 397 -22.57 14.31 -11.87
C ARG A 397 -23.01 12.88 -11.61
N LEU A 398 -22.39 12.23 -10.62
CA LEU A 398 -22.73 10.88 -10.18
C LEU A 398 -23.64 10.95 -8.97
N THR A 399 -24.83 10.38 -9.07
CA THR A 399 -25.77 10.19 -7.96
C THR A 399 -25.77 8.73 -7.51
N VAL A 400 -25.56 8.50 -6.22
CA VAL A 400 -25.52 7.18 -5.60
C VAL A 400 -26.62 7.08 -4.53
N GLY A 401 -27.42 6.03 -4.56
CA GLY A 401 -28.49 5.78 -3.59
C GLY A 401 -28.47 4.37 -3.03
N TRP A 402 -28.87 4.22 -1.76
CA TRP A 402 -29.07 2.94 -1.09
C TRP A 402 -30.51 2.45 -1.31
N GLN A 403 -30.65 1.23 -1.84
CA GLN A 403 -31.91 0.51 -2.08
C GLN A 403 -32.71 0.04 -0.85
#